data_AF-A0A816I6E7-F1
#
_entry.id   AF-A0A816I6E7-F1
#
_cell.length_a   1.000
_cell.length_b   1.000
_cell.length_c   1.000
_cell.angle_alpha   90.00
_cell.angle_beta   90.00
_cell.angle_gamma   90.00
#
_symmetry.space_group_name_H-M   'P 1'
#
loop_
_entity.id
_entity.type
_entity.pdbx_description
1 polymer ?
#
loop_
_entity_poly.entity_id
_entity_poly.type
_entity_poly.pdbx_seq_one_letter_code
_entity_poly.pdbx_strand_id
1 'polypeptide(L)'
;MPCWSPKGDLIGFSSNRHDPSNDAAFGAYVVRPDGSGLRRIEIAGPEGSEEAARERVNHVSFNKDGDWIVFTANLGGITAEPVAIPNQFQPYGDLYVVKLDGTGLRRLTWNGYEDGTPTWHTVDDLGLSGLSLNGQDGDKLEGQFEEPLWITCDI
;
A
#
# COMPACT_ATOMS: atom_id res chain seq x y z
N MET A 1 -7.19 3.51 -6.35
CA MET A 1 -6.67 3.81 -7.70
C MET A 1 -6.48 2.50 -8.47
N PRO A 2 -6.61 2.49 -9.81
CA PRO A 2 -6.08 1.43 -10.65
C PRO A 2 -4.57 1.61 -10.90
N CYS A 3 -3.87 0.53 -11.24
CA CYS A 3 -2.47 0.51 -11.62
C CYS A 3 -2.23 -0.45 -12.80
N TRP A 4 -1.09 -0.33 -13.48
CA TRP A 4 -0.66 -1.25 -14.53
C TRP A 4 0.43 -2.17 -14.02
N SER A 5 0.41 -3.44 -14.46
CA SER A 5 1.57 -4.34 -14.38
C SER A 5 2.72 -3.75 -15.20
N PRO A 6 3.99 -3.79 -14.73
CA PRO A 6 5.14 -3.33 -15.52
C PRO A 6 5.35 -4.10 -16.83
N LYS A 7 4.76 -5.30 -16.97
CA LYS A 7 4.73 -6.08 -18.21
C LYS A 7 3.67 -5.59 -19.22
N GLY A 8 2.79 -4.67 -18.83
CA GLY A 8 1.67 -4.17 -19.65
C GLY A 8 0.53 -5.19 -19.89
N ASP A 9 0.60 -6.36 -19.26
CA ASP A 9 -0.30 -7.51 -19.48
C ASP A 9 -1.56 -7.51 -18.60
N LEU A 10 -1.54 -6.75 -17.50
CA LEU A 10 -2.61 -6.66 -16.51
C LEU A 10 -2.81 -5.23 -16.01
N ILE A 11 -4.06 -4.91 -15.68
CA ILE A 11 -4.49 -3.73 -14.93
C ILE A 11 -5.03 -4.22 -13.58
N GLY A 12 -4.44 -3.73 -12.48
CA GLY A 12 -4.82 -4.07 -11.11
C GLY A 12 -5.67 -2.97 -10.47
N PHE A 13 -6.71 -3.32 -9.72
CA PHE A 13 -7.59 -2.35 -9.07
C PHE A 13 -8.45 -2.95 -7.94
N SER A 14 -8.89 -2.11 -7.01
CA SER A 14 -9.84 -2.47 -5.95
C SER A 14 -11.31 -2.40 -6.43
N SER A 15 -12.17 -3.30 -5.98
CA SER A 15 -13.61 -3.28 -6.30
C SER A 15 -14.47 -4.07 -5.31
N ASN A 16 -15.72 -3.62 -5.10
CA ASN A 16 -16.73 -4.31 -4.30
C ASN A 16 -17.54 -5.37 -5.09
N ARG A 17 -17.18 -5.67 -6.35
CA ARG A 17 -18.03 -6.49 -7.27
C ARG A 17 -18.42 -7.91 -6.81
N HIS A 18 -17.80 -8.43 -5.75
CA HIS A 18 -18.12 -9.72 -5.12
C HIS A 18 -19.27 -9.61 -4.11
N ASP A 19 -19.46 -8.43 -3.52
CA ASP A 19 -20.58 -8.07 -2.64
C ASP A 19 -21.02 -6.63 -2.98
N PRO A 20 -21.73 -6.41 -4.11
CA PRO A 20 -22.11 -5.06 -4.55
C PRO A 20 -23.08 -4.35 -3.58
N SER A 21 -23.70 -5.10 -2.66
CA SER A 21 -24.53 -4.63 -1.54
C SER A 21 -23.73 -3.96 -0.42
N ASN A 22 -22.41 -4.16 -0.38
CA ASN A 22 -21.51 -3.76 0.68
C ASN A 22 -20.58 -2.68 0.12
N ASP A 23 -20.95 -1.42 0.34
CA ASP A 23 -20.19 -0.24 -0.07
C ASP A 23 -18.81 -0.17 0.57
N ALA A 24 -18.65 -0.76 1.76
CA ALA A 24 -17.38 -0.90 2.44
C ALA A 24 -16.48 -2.01 1.86
N ALA A 25 -17.01 -3.08 1.25
CA ALA A 25 -16.20 -4.24 0.86
C ALA A 25 -15.31 -3.97 -0.36
N PHE A 26 -14.00 -4.25 -0.26
CA PHE A 26 -13.08 -4.10 -1.40
C PHE A 26 -12.12 -5.28 -1.48
N GLY A 27 -12.15 -6.00 -2.60
CA GLY A 27 -11.15 -7.01 -2.94
C GLY A 27 -10.20 -6.48 -4.02
N ALA A 28 -9.02 -7.10 -4.15
CA ALA A 28 -8.12 -6.85 -5.28
C ALA A 28 -8.55 -7.63 -6.52
N TYR A 29 -8.48 -6.99 -7.69
CA TYR A 29 -8.79 -7.57 -8.98
C TYR A 29 -7.70 -7.28 -10.00
N VAL A 30 -7.55 -8.18 -10.96
CA VAL A 30 -6.76 -7.97 -12.18
C VAL A 30 -7.58 -8.29 -13.42
N VAL A 31 -7.33 -7.56 -14.51
CA VAL A 31 -7.93 -7.75 -15.83
C VAL A 31 -6.89 -7.45 -16.92
N ARG A 32 -7.00 -8.04 -18.12
CA ARG A 32 -6.15 -7.66 -19.25
C ARG A 32 -6.60 -6.35 -19.89
N PRO A 33 -5.72 -5.67 -20.67
CA PRO A 33 -6.06 -4.42 -21.37
C PRO A 33 -7.21 -4.54 -22.37
N ASP A 34 -7.47 -5.74 -22.89
CA ASP A 34 -8.61 -6.06 -23.77
C ASP A 34 -9.92 -6.34 -23.02
N GLY A 35 -9.93 -6.24 -21.69
CA GLY A 35 -11.05 -6.58 -20.82
C GLY A 35 -11.18 -8.08 -20.49
N SER A 36 -10.35 -8.94 -21.08
CA SER A 36 -10.39 -10.39 -20.84
C SER A 36 -9.73 -10.78 -19.51
N GLY A 37 -10.02 -11.99 -19.03
CA GLY A 37 -9.32 -12.57 -17.88
C GLY A 37 -9.53 -11.85 -16.55
N LEU A 38 -10.61 -11.06 -16.43
CA LEU A 38 -11.01 -10.43 -15.17
C LEU A 38 -11.15 -11.49 -14.06
N ARG A 39 -10.42 -11.32 -12.96
CA ARG A 39 -10.54 -12.16 -11.76
C ARG A 39 -10.22 -11.40 -10.48
N ARG A 40 -10.69 -11.94 -9.36
CA ARG A 40 -10.24 -11.58 -8.01
C ARG A 40 -8.83 -12.13 -7.76
N ILE A 41 -8.12 -11.57 -6.79
CA ILE A 41 -7.03 -12.24 -6.08
C ILE A 41 -7.60 -12.62 -4.71
N GLU A 42 -7.58 -13.91 -4.37
CA GLU A 42 -7.99 -14.39 -3.05
C GLU A 42 -6.89 -14.02 -2.04
N ILE A 43 -7.23 -13.29 -0.98
CA ILE A 43 -6.25 -12.72 -0.05
C ILE A 43 -6.50 -13.21 1.38
N ALA A 44 -7.70 -13.03 1.90
CA ALA A 44 -8.06 -13.46 3.26
C ALA A 44 -8.61 -14.90 3.31
N GLY A 45 -9.26 -15.34 2.23
CA GLY A 45 -9.89 -16.65 2.11
C GLY A 45 -10.45 -16.87 0.70
N PRO A 46 -11.00 -18.07 0.43
CA PRO A 46 -11.59 -18.39 -0.87
C PRO A 46 -12.89 -17.60 -1.11
N GLU A 47 -13.25 -17.39 -2.38
CA GLU A 47 -14.43 -16.60 -2.72
C GLU A 47 -15.72 -17.16 -2.07
N GLY A 48 -16.43 -16.31 -1.33
CA GLY A 48 -17.64 -16.64 -0.58
C GLY A 48 -17.44 -17.00 0.90
N SER A 49 -16.21 -17.02 1.43
CA SER A 49 -15.94 -17.26 2.85
C SER A 49 -16.14 -16.01 3.74
N GLU A 50 -16.28 -16.21 5.07
CA GLU A 50 -16.38 -15.08 6.02
C GLU A 50 -15.08 -14.24 6.06
N GLU A 51 -13.93 -14.86 5.83
CA GLU A 51 -12.64 -14.20 5.70
C GLU A 51 -12.61 -13.33 4.42
N ALA A 52 -13.03 -13.88 3.28
CA ALA A 52 -13.12 -13.14 2.02
C ALA A 52 -14.14 -11.98 2.06
N ALA A 53 -15.19 -12.08 2.88
CA ALA A 53 -16.14 -10.99 3.12
C ALA A 53 -15.57 -9.85 4.00
N ARG A 54 -14.50 -10.11 4.76
CA ARG A 54 -13.81 -9.13 5.60
C ARG A 54 -12.74 -8.31 4.86
N GLU A 55 -12.40 -8.66 3.61
CA GLU A 55 -11.40 -7.93 2.83
C GLU A 55 -11.76 -6.45 2.63
N ARG A 56 -10.83 -5.53 2.97
CA ARG A 56 -10.92 -4.08 2.72
C ARG A 56 -9.62 -3.61 2.05
N VAL A 57 -9.39 -4.10 0.83
CA VAL A 57 -8.13 -3.99 0.08
C VAL A 57 -8.14 -2.78 -0.85
N ASN A 58 -7.31 -1.79 -0.55
CA ASN A 58 -7.20 -0.52 -1.25
C ASN A 58 -5.77 -0.27 -1.77
N HIS A 59 -5.63 0.68 -2.70
CA HIS A 59 -4.34 1.18 -3.23
C HIS A 59 -3.38 0.08 -3.73
N VAL A 60 -3.88 -0.86 -4.52
CA VAL A 60 -3.04 -1.91 -5.13
C VAL A 60 -1.96 -1.32 -6.07
N SER A 61 -0.73 -1.84 -5.98
CA SER A 61 0.40 -1.50 -6.87
C SER A 61 1.30 -2.73 -7.09
N PHE A 62 1.74 -2.98 -8.32
CA PHE A 62 2.54 -4.17 -8.69
C PHE A 62 4.03 -4.00 -8.37
N ASN A 63 4.72 -5.10 -8.03
CA ASN A 63 6.19 -5.12 -8.00
C ASN A 63 6.77 -5.04 -9.43
N LYS A 64 8.10 -4.79 -9.53
CA LYS A 64 8.84 -4.71 -10.81
C LYS A 64 8.55 -5.91 -11.74
N ASP A 65 8.51 -7.12 -11.19
CA ASP A 65 8.30 -8.35 -11.95
C ASP A 65 6.83 -8.66 -12.24
N GLY A 66 5.88 -7.90 -11.69
CA GLY A 66 4.44 -8.07 -11.90
C GLY A 66 3.85 -9.38 -11.39
N ASP A 67 4.51 -10.08 -10.45
CA ASP A 67 4.02 -11.31 -9.81
C ASP A 67 3.51 -11.09 -8.37
N TRP A 68 3.85 -9.96 -7.75
CA TRP A 68 3.33 -9.48 -6.46
C TRP A 68 2.56 -8.16 -6.61
N ILE A 69 1.64 -7.91 -5.67
CA ILE A 69 1.11 -6.57 -5.39
C ILE A 69 1.40 -6.18 -3.94
N VAL A 70 1.59 -4.87 -3.72
CA VAL A 70 1.43 -4.23 -2.41
C VAL A 70 0.06 -3.54 -2.36
N PHE A 71 -0.54 -3.46 -1.19
CA PHE A 71 -1.85 -2.84 -0.96
C PHE A 71 -2.03 -2.44 0.51
N THR A 72 -2.94 -1.51 0.79
CA THR A 72 -3.38 -1.16 2.15
C THR A 72 -4.60 -2.02 2.51
N ALA A 73 -4.63 -2.66 3.68
CA ALA A 73 -5.82 -3.40 4.15
C ALA A 73 -5.92 -3.56 5.68
N ASN A 74 -7.14 -3.77 6.18
CA ASN A 74 -7.47 -3.92 7.60
C ASN A 74 -7.37 -5.37 8.14
N LEU A 75 -6.68 -6.28 7.44
CA LEU A 75 -6.71 -7.72 7.69
C LEU A 75 -6.19 -8.10 9.09
N GLY A 76 -5.31 -7.28 9.67
CA GLY A 76 -4.77 -7.43 11.01
C GLY A 76 -5.70 -6.99 12.14
N GLY A 77 -6.94 -6.60 11.83
CA GLY A 77 -7.83 -5.92 12.77
C GLY A 77 -7.41 -4.48 13.02
N ILE A 78 -8.04 -3.82 14.00
CA ILE A 78 -7.72 -2.44 14.38
C ILE A 78 -6.78 -2.44 15.59
N THR A 79 -5.65 -1.72 15.50
CA THR A 79 -4.53 -1.87 16.44
C THR A 79 -4.43 -0.77 17.51
N ALA A 80 -4.71 0.50 17.18
CA ALA A 80 -4.53 1.62 18.13
C ALA A 80 -5.48 2.82 17.93
N GLU A 81 -5.76 3.24 16.69
CA GLU A 81 -6.39 4.54 16.40
C GLU A 81 -7.90 4.75 16.70
N PRO A 82 -8.80 3.73 16.79
CA PRO A 82 -10.24 3.97 16.69
C PRO A 82 -10.86 4.66 17.91
N VAL A 83 -10.09 4.80 19.00
CA VAL A 83 -10.45 5.57 20.19
C VAL A 83 -10.17 7.06 20.02
N ALA A 84 -9.22 7.44 19.16
CA ALA A 84 -8.73 8.81 19.02
C ALA A 84 -9.44 9.63 17.93
N ILE A 85 -9.91 9.00 16.85
CA ILE A 85 -10.43 9.71 15.66
C ILE A 85 -11.81 9.16 15.25
N PRO A 86 -12.92 9.64 15.86
CA PRO A 86 -14.26 9.08 15.66
C PRO A 86 -14.90 9.37 14.29
N ASN A 87 -14.30 10.23 13.46
CA ASN A 87 -14.85 10.72 12.19
C ASN A 87 -13.94 10.43 10.96
N GLN A 88 -13.06 9.43 11.02
CA GLN A 88 -12.18 9.08 9.88
C GLN A 88 -12.96 8.30 8.82
N PHE A 89 -13.06 8.86 7.60
CA PHE A 89 -13.95 8.38 6.54
C PHE A 89 -13.40 7.21 5.71
N GLN A 90 -12.16 6.78 5.92
CA GLN A 90 -11.56 5.63 5.23
C GLN A 90 -11.12 4.60 6.28
N PRO A 91 -11.47 3.30 6.12
CA PRO A 91 -11.12 2.29 7.09
C PRO A 91 -9.62 1.95 7.03
N TYR A 92 -8.91 2.33 8.09
CA TYR A 92 -7.50 2.08 8.39
C TYR A 92 -6.99 0.72 7.90
N GLY A 93 -5.74 0.69 7.43
CA GLY A 93 -5.04 -0.55 7.11
C GLY A 93 -3.54 -0.42 7.17
N ASP A 94 -2.86 -1.54 7.38
CA ASP A 94 -1.41 -1.65 7.20
C ASP A 94 -1.08 -1.89 5.73
N LEU A 95 0.22 -1.82 5.39
CA LEU A 95 0.72 -2.34 4.13
C LEU A 95 0.82 -3.86 4.16
N TYR A 96 0.29 -4.51 3.14
CA TYR A 96 0.39 -5.94 2.89
C TYR A 96 0.96 -6.20 1.49
N VAL A 97 1.63 -7.33 1.32
CA VAL A 97 1.99 -7.88 0.01
C VAL A 97 1.45 -9.29 -0.16
N VAL A 98 1.06 -9.64 -1.39
CA VAL A 98 0.60 -10.97 -1.80
C VAL A 98 1.00 -11.21 -3.25
N LYS A 99 1.17 -12.48 -3.63
CA LYS A 99 1.33 -12.85 -5.04
C LYS A 99 0.00 -12.79 -5.80
N LEU A 100 0.08 -12.69 -7.12
CA LEU A 100 -1.11 -12.75 -7.98
C LEU A 100 -1.87 -14.09 -7.90
N ASP A 101 -1.26 -15.16 -7.41
CA ASP A 101 -1.90 -16.46 -7.14
C ASP A 101 -2.58 -16.55 -5.75
N GLY A 102 -2.58 -15.47 -4.97
CA GLY A 102 -3.11 -15.41 -3.61
C GLY A 102 -2.15 -15.91 -2.53
N THR A 103 -1.02 -16.52 -2.91
CA THR A 103 -0.07 -17.08 -1.95
C THR A 103 0.91 -16.03 -1.39
N GLY A 104 1.57 -16.37 -0.29
CA GLY A 104 2.65 -15.57 0.27
C GLY A 104 2.21 -14.28 0.98
N LEU A 105 0.93 -14.15 1.34
CA LEU A 105 0.40 -12.98 2.06
C LEU A 105 1.27 -12.63 3.28
N ARG A 106 1.72 -11.37 3.32
CA ARG A 106 2.58 -10.84 4.39
C ARG A 106 2.20 -9.40 4.74
N ARG A 107 1.97 -9.15 6.03
CA ARG A 107 1.92 -7.81 6.63
C ARG A 107 3.33 -7.20 6.63
N LEU A 108 3.48 -5.98 6.16
CA LEU A 108 4.74 -5.23 6.12
C LEU A 108 4.85 -4.22 7.26
N THR A 109 3.77 -3.50 7.57
CA THR A 109 3.73 -2.54 8.67
C THR A 109 2.80 -3.03 9.79
N TRP A 110 3.11 -2.64 11.03
CA TRP A 110 2.27 -2.88 12.19
C TRP A 110 2.58 -1.81 13.22
N ASN A 111 1.82 -0.72 13.20
CA ASN A 111 2.03 0.44 14.06
C ASN A 111 0.69 1.04 14.50
N GLY A 112 0.68 2.32 14.91
CA GLY A 112 -0.50 3.04 15.41
C GLY A 112 -0.94 4.21 14.53
N TYR A 113 -0.67 4.12 13.22
CA TYR A 113 -1.00 5.09 12.19
C TYR A 113 -1.45 4.39 10.91
N GLU A 114 -2.32 5.02 10.13
CA GLU A 114 -2.69 4.62 8.76
C GLU A 114 -1.49 4.65 7.78
N ASP A 115 -1.15 3.49 7.18
CA ASP A 115 -0.17 3.41 6.09
C ASP A 115 -0.88 3.47 4.71
N GLY A 116 -1.12 4.70 4.22
CA GLY A 116 -1.88 4.96 3.00
C GLY A 116 -1.05 4.94 1.69
N THR A 117 -1.71 4.54 0.59
CA THR A 117 -1.22 4.65 -0.81
C THR A 117 0.23 4.16 -1.05
N PRO A 118 0.53 2.87 -0.86
CA PRO A 118 1.83 2.31 -1.19
C PRO A 118 2.13 2.32 -2.70
N THR A 119 3.42 2.32 -3.03
CA THR A 119 3.91 2.06 -4.39
C THR A 119 5.20 1.25 -4.35
N TRP A 120 5.48 0.48 -5.41
CA TRP A 120 6.79 -0.14 -5.59
C TRP A 120 7.72 0.81 -6.35
N HIS A 121 8.96 0.93 -5.87
CA HIS A 121 10.02 1.65 -6.57
C HIS A 121 10.79 0.66 -7.46
N THR A 122 10.90 0.95 -8.76
CA THR A 122 11.42 0.01 -9.77
C THR A 122 12.84 0.39 -10.23
N VAL A 123 13.83 0.15 -9.38
CA VAL A 123 15.26 0.27 -9.74
C VAL A 123 15.97 -1.07 -9.54
N ASP A 124 16.91 -1.38 -10.44
CA ASP A 124 17.73 -2.60 -10.39
C ASP A 124 18.88 -2.51 -9.37
N ASP A 125 19.22 -1.29 -8.96
CA ASP A 125 20.05 -1.01 -7.80
C ASP A 125 19.51 0.26 -7.12
N LEU A 126 19.30 0.20 -5.80
CA LEU A 126 19.13 1.42 -5.01
C LEU A 126 20.52 1.98 -4.80
N GLY A 127 20.89 3.04 -5.53
CA GLY A 127 22.15 3.74 -5.35
C GLY A 127 22.25 4.38 -3.96
N LEU A 128 22.55 3.59 -2.93
CA LEU A 128 22.64 4.02 -1.53
C LEU A 128 23.77 5.04 -1.31
N SER A 129 24.72 5.11 -2.24
CA SER A 129 25.71 6.19 -2.36
C SER A 129 25.07 7.58 -2.52
N GLY A 130 23.90 7.67 -3.15
CA GLY A 130 23.09 8.89 -3.27
C GLY A 130 22.15 9.14 -2.09
N LEU A 131 21.81 8.11 -1.30
CA LEU A 131 21.01 8.25 -0.07
C LEU A 131 21.86 8.62 1.14
N SER A 132 22.87 9.46 0.94
CA SER A 132 23.75 9.98 1.98
C SER A 132 23.26 11.37 2.43
N LEU A 133 22.92 11.50 3.71
CA LEU A 133 22.74 12.81 4.37
C LEU A 133 24.02 13.66 4.36
N ASN A 134 25.17 13.07 3.99
CA ASN A 134 26.47 13.71 3.83
C ASN A 134 26.94 13.68 2.35
N GLY A 135 26.02 13.57 1.38
CA GLY A 135 26.32 13.62 -0.05
C GLY A 135 26.82 15.01 -0.48
N GLN A 136 27.77 15.08 -1.41
CA GLN A 136 28.40 16.36 -1.80
C GLN A 136 27.54 17.25 -2.72
N ASP A 137 26.42 16.73 -3.22
CA ASP A 137 25.48 17.42 -4.12
C ASP A 137 24.22 17.93 -3.37
N GLY A 138 24.40 18.40 -2.13
CA GLY A 138 23.35 19.12 -1.42
C GLY A 138 23.26 20.57 -1.91
N ASP A 139 22.11 20.99 -2.44
CA ASP A 139 21.84 22.40 -2.76
C ASP A 139 22.10 23.25 -1.50
N LYS A 140 22.95 24.27 -1.65
CA LYS A 140 23.28 25.17 -0.54
C LYS A 140 22.02 25.96 -0.17
N LEU A 141 21.54 25.78 1.06
CA LEU A 141 20.40 26.53 1.61
C LEU A 141 20.62 28.04 1.46
N GLU A 142 19.90 28.66 0.52
CA GLU A 142 19.90 30.12 0.31
C GLU A 142 18.92 30.87 1.22
N GLY A 143 18.08 30.14 1.97
CA GLY A 143 17.16 30.70 2.95
C GLY A 143 17.89 31.28 4.16
N GLN A 144 17.50 32.47 4.59
CA GLN A 144 17.93 33.04 5.87
C GLN A 144 17.15 32.38 7.01
N PHE A 145 17.65 31.25 7.49
CA PHE A 145 17.17 30.62 8.72
C PHE A 145 17.87 31.27 9.92
N GLU A 146 17.12 31.90 10.81
CA GLU A 146 17.60 32.18 12.17
C GLU A 146 17.65 30.86 12.93
N GLU A 147 18.83 30.41 13.35
CA GLU A 147 18.93 29.23 14.23
C GLU A 147 18.25 29.52 15.58
N PRO A 148 17.35 28.65 16.07
CA PRO A 148 16.72 28.82 17.36
C PRO A 148 17.73 28.60 18.49
N LEU A 149 18.34 29.70 18.96
CA LEU A 149 19.31 29.77 20.08
C LEU A 149 18.85 29.18 21.43
N TRP A 150 17.64 28.61 21.49
CA TRP A 150 17.06 27.96 22.66
C TRP A 150 17.12 26.42 22.62
N ILE A 151 17.65 25.81 21.55
CA ILE A 151 17.94 24.37 21.51
C ILE A 151 19.45 24.15 21.67
N THR A 152 19.87 23.92 22.92
CA THR A 152 21.20 23.39 23.26
C THR A 152 21.06 21.97 23.80
N CYS A 153 21.79 21.02 23.23
CA CYS A 153 21.90 19.66 23.77
C CYS A 153 23.32 19.46 24.31
N ASP A 154 23.43 19.24 25.62
CA ASP A 154 24.68 18.79 26.23
C ASP A 154 24.94 17.33 25.84
N ILE A 155 26.22 16.97 25.65
CA ILE A 155 26.72 15.63 25.24
C ILE A 155 27.73 15.13 26.27
#